data_AF-A0A9N9L950-F1
#
_entry.id   AF-A0A9N9L950-F1
#
_cell.length_a   1.000
_cell.length_b   1.000
_cell.length_c   1.000
_cell.angle_alpha   90.00
_cell.angle_beta   90.00
_cell.angle_gamma   90.00
#
_symmetry.space_group_name_H-M   'P 1'
#
loop_
_entity.id
_entity.type
_entity.pdbx_description
1 polymer ?
#
loop_
_entity_poly.entity_id
_entity_poly.type
_entity_poly.pdbx_seq_one_letter_code
_entity_poly.pdbx_strand_id
1 'polypeptide(L)'
;MEIIDPGLGMFSLLPLEVRRMIWKHLTPNLHVGQSLPRKPNRFKPEQQILLTSRKIYAELASEVPSGYNGHIILFIVSAQYKYKYWIQAVNYKGGRTGIRWFLKDLKDATSRGFDKLPWKRLHVQIHILAPKKEDAGQVLCLNKKIVDLVQMLKQAKSFRSFSIVFECTRDASWFDNGRPQCSIDLGGYNNDYHYDYEYILPLFLQLRNAKMVDIRSNETSKIKRWKKLGMSDAFIHTRKVIMKKVMSKSEDAKIQKDLESLGIKVEEILDNLPSKTANMLRLDLFSGWYTDKLHGESPYQDKMKKLVLERRVKLAKLHQRYLMMRAHNPLSLGNKGVFPWIVERPKPEEMAAGGWNRDVWHSVYKNGIPPLNDRNMTLMYYEWERNTTAQIMAGSL
;
A
#
# COMPACT_ATOMS: atom_id res chain seq x y z
N MET A 1 42.01 -16.62 38.09
CA MET A 1 40.57 -17.00 37.97
C MET A 1 40.51 -18.14 36.97
N GLU A 2 40.05 -19.31 37.39
CA GLU A 2 39.89 -20.44 36.48
C GLU A 2 38.61 -20.27 35.65
N ILE A 3 38.73 -20.52 34.34
CA ILE A 3 37.61 -20.51 33.41
C ILE A 3 36.84 -21.81 33.59
N ILE A 4 35.63 -21.71 34.14
CA ILE A 4 34.78 -22.86 34.50
C ILE A 4 34.16 -23.50 33.25
N ASP A 5 33.97 -22.72 32.18
CA ASP A 5 33.52 -23.22 30.88
C ASP A 5 34.36 -22.61 29.74
N PRO A 6 35.32 -23.38 29.17
CA PRO A 6 36.19 -22.92 28.09
C PRO A 6 35.43 -22.41 26.87
N GLY A 7 34.23 -22.96 26.61
CA GLY A 7 33.43 -22.54 25.46
C GLY A 7 32.77 -21.18 25.64
N LEU A 8 32.62 -20.68 26.87
CA LEU A 8 32.14 -19.31 27.14
C LEU A 8 33.30 -18.31 27.34
N GLY A 9 34.54 -18.79 27.46
CA GLY A 9 35.69 -17.96 27.76
C GLY A 9 35.49 -17.15 29.04
N MET A 10 35.83 -15.86 29.02
CA MET A 10 35.67 -14.96 30.17
C MET A 10 34.21 -14.77 30.61
N PHE A 11 33.23 -15.03 29.74
CA PHE A 11 31.82 -14.97 30.14
C PHE A 11 31.45 -16.09 31.12
N SER A 12 32.21 -17.19 31.17
CA SER A 12 31.96 -18.27 32.14
C SER A 12 32.06 -17.80 33.60
N LEU A 13 32.79 -16.72 33.86
CA LEU A 13 32.94 -16.11 35.19
C LEU A 13 31.71 -15.30 35.62
N LEU A 14 30.82 -14.96 34.69
CA LEU A 14 29.60 -14.21 34.98
C LEU A 14 28.46 -15.19 35.32
N PRO A 15 27.61 -14.89 36.32
CA PRO A 15 26.36 -15.61 36.54
C PRO A 15 25.47 -15.58 35.29
N LEU A 16 24.67 -16.64 35.11
CA LEU A 16 23.78 -16.80 33.96
C LEU A 16 22.88 -15.58 33.77
N GLU A 17 22.36 -15.01 34.86
CA GLU A 17 21.46 -13.86 34.87
C GLU A 17 22.13 -12.63 34.26
N VAL A 18 23.39 -12.38 34.60
CA VAL A 18 24.18 -11.25 34.08
C VAL A 18 24.47 -11.46 32.60
N ARG A 19 24.86 -12.68 32.20
CA ARG A 19 25.03 -13.03 30.79
C ARG A 19 23.75 -12.79 29.99
N ARG A 20 22.60 -13.22 30.49
CA ARG A 20 21.29 -12.98 29.86
C ARG A 20 20.98 -11.49 29.68
N MET A 21 21.32 -10.65 30.65
CA MET A 21 21.16 -9.19 30.52
C MET A 21 22.05 -8.62 29.42
N ILE A 22 23.31 -9.06 29.35
CA ILE A 22 24.25 -8.68 28.29
C ILE A 22 23.72 -9.12 26.91
N TRP A 23 23.27 -10.37 26.79
CA TRP A 23 22.67 -10.91 25.56
C TRP A 23 21.44 -10.12 25.12
N LYS A 24 20.54 -9.76 26.04
CA LYS A 24 19.37 -8.91 25.75
C LYS A 24 19.76 -7.51 25.26
N HIS A 25 20.84 -6.94 25.79
CA HIS A 25 21.34 -5.64 25.37
C HIS A 25 21.97 -5.69 23.96
N LEU A 26 22.66 -6.79 23.65
CA LEU A 26 23.37 -7.00 22.37
C LEU A 26 22.47 -7.51 21.25
N THR A 27 21.33 -8.13 21.59
CA THR A 27 20.31 -8.55 20.63
C THR A 27 19.87 -7.33 19.81
N PRO A 28 19.74 -7.44 18.47
CA PRO A 28 19.14 -6.38 17.67
C PRO A 28 17.70 -6.18 18.12
N ASN A 29 17.55 -5.32 19.11
CA ASN A 29 16.31 -4.76 19.50
C ASN A 29 15.76 -4.10 18.24
N LEU A 30 14.66 -4.63 17.73
CA LEU A 30 13.83 -3.85 16.80
C LEU A 30 13.56 -2.46 17.41
N HIS A 31 13.59 -2.35 18.76
CA HIS A 31 13.16 -1.27 19.63
C HIS A 31 13.67 0.17 19.44
N VAL A 32 14.59 0.52 18.54
CA VAL A 32 15.19 1.88 18.62
C VAL A 32 15.46 2.63 17.30
N GLY A 33 14.79 2.32 16.18
CA GLY A 33 15.02 3.07 14.94
C GLY A 33 13.82 3.24 14.02
N GLN A 34 13.77 4.39 13.32
CA GLN A 34 12.83 4.64 12.20
C GLN A 34 13.06 3.68 11.01
N SER A 35 14.22 3.02 10.96
CA SER A 35 14.62 2.00 9.99
C SER A 35 14.73 0.62 10.65
N LEU A 36 14.25 -0.44 9.98
CA LEU A 36 14.52 -1.80 10.45
C LEU A 36 16.02 -2.10 10.30
N PRO A 37 16.61 -2.94 11.16
CA PRO A 37 17.98 -3.39 10.97
C PRO A 37 18.10 -4.06 9.59
N ARG A 38 18.93 -3.47 8.70
CA ARG A 38 19.10 -3.87 7.29
C ARG A 38 19.45 -5.35 7.10
N LYS A 39 19.93 -6.02 8.15
CA LYS A 39 20.09 -7.47 8.26
C LYS A 39 19.84 -7.87 9.72
N PRO A 40 18.79 -8.64 10.04
CA PRO A 40 18.48 -9.00 11.43
C PRO A 40 19.50 -9.93 12.09
N ASN A 41 20.42 -10.50 11.30
CA ASN A 41 21.47 -11.40 11.77
C ASN A 41 22.90 -10.87 11.52
N ARG A 42 23.08 -9.64 11.03
CA ARG A 42 24.42 -9.04 11.10
C ARG A 42 24.51 -8.28 12.40
N PHE A 43 25.04 -8.98 13.40
CA PHE A 43 25.85 -8.37 14.44
C PHE A 43 26.70 -7.25 13.81
N LYS A 44 26.79 -6.10 14.50
CA LYS A 44 27.77 -5.07 14.13
C LYS A 44 29.15 -5.74 13.97
N PRO A 45 30.07 -5.23 13.15
CA PRO A 45 31.41 -5.82 13.01
C PRO A 45 32.05 -6.16 14.37
N GLU A 46 31.89 -5.29 15.36
CA GLU A 46 32.29 -5.45 16.77
C GLU A 46 31.64 -6.64 17.49
N GLN A 47 30.40 -6.98 17.13
CA GLN A 47 29.61 -8.06 17.72
C GLN A 47 29.79 -9.39 16.97
N GLN A 48 30.43 -9.41 15.80
CA GLN A 48 30.71 -10.66 15.07
C GLN A 48 31.70 -11.54 15.84
N ILE A 49 32.49 -10.96 16.74
CA ILE A 49 33.36 -11.72 17.64
C ILE A 49 32.56 -12.66 18.56
N LEU A 50 31.31 -12.33 18.86
CA LEU A 50 30.40 -13.18 19.65
C LEU A 50 29.94 -14.43 18.89
N LEU A 51 30.13 -14.47 17.57
CA LEU A 51 29.87 -15.64 16.73
C LEU A 51 31.06 -16.61 16.66
N THR A 52 32.23 -16.25 17.22
CA THR A 52 33.44 -17.08 17.14
C THR A 52 33.40 -18.28 18.10
N SER A 53 32.57 -18.21 19.15
CA SER A 53 32.28 -19.34 20.04
C SER A 53 30.89 -19.94 19.77
N ARG A 54 30.84 -21.26 19.58
CA ARG A 54 29.58 -22.01 19.45
C ARG A 54 28.71 -21.93 20.71
N LYS A 55 29.30 -21.92 21.92
CA LYS A 55 28.52 -21.85 23.18
C LYS A 55 27.96 -20.46 23.44
N ILE A 56 28.76 -19.41 23.20
CA ILE A 56 28.28 -18.03 23.27
C ILE A 56 27.15 -17.84 22.25
N TYR A 57 27.35 -18.32 21.02
CA TYR A 57 26.30 -18.29 20.00
C TYR A 57 25.04 -19.04 20.44
N ALA A 58 25.16 -20.21 21.07
CA ALA A 58 24.01 -20.97 21.56
C ALA A 58 23.27 -20.25 22.69
N GLU A 59 23.97 -19.67 23.68
CA GLU A 59 23.35 -18.86 24.74
C GLU A 59 22.66 -17.62 24.14
N LEU A 60 23.37 -16.90 23.26
CA LEU A 60 22.85 -15.73 22.57
C LEU A 60 21.63 -16.09 21.71
N ALA A 61 21.67 -17.19 20.96
CA ALA A 61 20.56 -17.68 20.15
C ALA A 61 19.40 -18.25 20.98
N SER A 62 19.63 -18.61 22.24
CA SER A 62 18.58 -18.98 23.19
C SER A 62 17.89 -17.76 23.81
N GLU A 63 18.65 -16.69 24.10
CA GLU A 63 18.12 -15.42 24.62
C GLU A 63 17.54 -14.51 23.54
N VAL A 64 18.04 -14.62 22.31
CA VAL A 64 17.41 -14.11 21.08
C VAL A 64 16.41 -15.18 20.67
N PRO A 65 15.14 -15.18 21.11
CA PRO A 65 14.28 -16.35 21.02
C PRO A 65 14.12 -16.72 19.54
N SER A 66 14.91 -17.71 19.09
CA SER A 66 14.99 -18.19 17.70
C SER A 66 14.50 -17.18 16.64
N GLY A 67 15.17 -16.02 16.54
CA GLY A 67 15.02 -15.01 15.48
C GLY A 67 13.61 -14.82 14.91
N TYR A 68 12.79 -14.00 15.58
CA TYR A 68 11.41 -13.60 15.25
C TYR A 68 10.29 -14.59 15.59
N ASN A 69 10.60 -15.73 16.20
CA ASN A 69 9.54 -16.64 16.63
C ASN A 69 8.61 -15.98 17.66
N GLY A 70 7.30 -15.98 17.36
CA GLY A 70 6.27 -15.32 18.16
C GLY A 70 6.12 -13.82 17.91
N HIS A 71 6.91 -13.21 17.02
CA HIS A 71 6.66 -11.84 16.58
C HIS A 71 5.52 -11.80 15.56
N ILE A 72 4.63 -10.84 15.76
CA ILE A 72 3.58 -10.49 14.82
C ILE A 72 3.92 -9.13 14.22
N ILE A 73 3.95 -9.03 12.89
CA ILE A 73 3.90 -7.75 12.19
C ILE A 73 2.45 -7.49 11.82
N LEU A 74 1.86 -6.51 12.50
CA LEU A 74 0.52 -6.02 12.21
C LEU A 74 0.60 -4.83 11.27
N PHE A 75 -0.01 -4.95 10.09
CA PHE A 75 -0.28 -3.83 9.20
C PHE A 75 -1.70 -3.32 9.44
N ILE A 76 -1.85 -2.03 9.71
CA ILE A 76 -3.15 -1.36 9.83
C ILE A 76 -3.32 -0.49 8.59
N VAL A 77 -4.32 -0.85 7.79
CA VAL A 77 -4.64 -0.20 6.52
C VAL A 77 -5.93 0.59 6.71
N SER A 78 -5.80 1.91 6.84
CA SER A 78 -6.93 2.82 6.96
C SER A 78 -7.46 3.20 5.58
N ALA A 79 -8.79 3.26 5.46
CA ALA A 79 -9.48 3.70 4.25
C ALA A 79 -9.33 5.21 3.98
N GLN A 80 -8.97 5.98 5.01
CA GLN A 80 -8.75 7.42 4.90
C GLN A 80 -7.52 7.73 4.02
N TYR A 81 -7.69 8.64 3.07
CA TYR A 81 -6.57 9.23 2.35
C TYR A 81 -5.87 10.26 3.23
N LYS A 82 -4.55 10.17 3.29
CA LYS A 82 -3.67 11.15 3.92
C LYS A 82 -2.40 11.28 3.08
N TYR A 83 -2.07 12.50 2.67
CA TYR A 83 -0.88 12.75 1.87
C TYR A 83 0.39 12.31 2.64
N LYS A 84 1.32 11.64 1.95
CA LYS A 84 2.55 11.05 2.55
C LYS A 84 2.27 10.08 3.71
N TYR A 85 1.11 9.42 3.70
CA TYR A 85 0.76 8.41 4.68
C TYR A 85 0.06 7.23 4.00
N TRP A 86 0.77 6.11 3.92
CA TRP A 86 0.30 4.90 3.28
C TRP A 86 -0.38 3.98 4.31
N ILE A 87 0.41 3.36 5.19
CA ILE A 87 -0.06 2.39 6.19
C ILE A 87 0.73 2.52 7.49
N GLN A 88 0.18 1.95 8.56
CA GLN A 88 0.89 1.79 9.82
C GLN A 88 1.32 0.34 9.99
N ALA A 89 2.57 0.10 10.41
CA ALA A 89 3.06 -1.20 10.81
C ALA A 89 3.35 -1.21 12.32
N VAL A 90 3.03 -2.31 13.01
CA VAL A 90 3.29 -2.49 14.44
C VAL A 90 3.90 -3.85 14.66
N ASN A 91 4.94 -3.93 15.50
CA ASN A 91 5.48 -5.21 15.96
C ASN A 91 4.84 -5.59 17.30
N TYR A 92 4.35 -6.82 17.45
CA TYR A 92 3.94 -7.38 18.73
C TYR A 92 4.80 -8.58 19.11
N LYS A 93 5.09 -8.72 20.40
CA LYS A 93 5.73 -9.90 20.98
C LYS A 93 5.16 -10.17 22.37
N GLY A 94 4.62 -11.37 22.59
CA GLY A 94 4.18 -11.81 23.92
C GLY A 94 3.21 -10.85 24.62
N GLY A 95 2.21 -10.35 23.88
CA GLY A 95 1.19 -9.42 24.41
C GLY A 95 1.66 -7.97 24.61
N ARG A 96 2.95 -7.66 24.40
CA ARG A 96 3.48 -6.29 24.48
C ARG A 96 3.46 -5.63 23.11
N THR A 97 2.90 -4.42 23.04
CA THR A 97 2.98 -3.57 21.86
C THR A 97 4.41 -3.08 21.70
N GLY A 98 5.04 -3.46 20.59
CA GLY A 98 6.36 -3.00 20.20
C GLY A 98 6.30 -1.69 19.41
N ILE A 99 7.26 -1.49 18.51
CA ILE A 99 7.35 -0.25 17.73
C ILE A 99 6.22 -0.14 16.73
N ARG A 100 5.82 1.11 16.53
CA ARG A 100 4.94 1.58 15.47
C ARG A 100 5.73 2.33 14.41
N TRP A 101 5.57 1.94 13.15
CA TRP A 101 6.09 2.65 11.98
C TRP A 101 4.93 3.23 11.19
N PHE A 102 5.07 4.51 10.81
CA PHE A 102 4.18 5.16 9.87
C PHE A 102 4.89 5.22 8.52
N LEU A 103 4.41 4.44 7.56
CA LEU A 103 5.03 4.27 6.25
C LEU A 103 4.40 5.26 5.28
N LYS A 104 5.23 6.01 4.55
CA LYS A 104 4.75 7.05 3.63
C LYS A 104 4.24 6.49 2.31
N ASP A 105 4.95 5.51 1.78
CA ASP A 105 4.69 4.81 0.52
C ASP A 105 5.50 3.49 0.47
N LEU A 106 5.36 2.75 -0.64
CA LEU A 106 6.08 1.49 -0.89
C LEU A 106 7.61 1.67 -0.91
N LYS A 107 8.10 2.79 -1.46
CA LYS A 107 9.54 3.07 -1.56
C LYS A 107 10.14 3.33 -0.18
N ASP A 108 9.45 4.09 0.66
CA ASP A 108 9.80 4.32 2.06
C ASP A 108 9.88 3.01 2.84
N ALA A 109 8.85 2.15 2.74
CA ALA A 109 8.86 0.84 3.39
C ALA A 109 10.01 -0.07 2.92
N THR A 110 10.27 -0.11 1.62
CA THR A 110 11.39 -0.87 1.03
C THR A 110 12.74 -0.31 1.50
N SER A 111 12.90 1.02 1.53
CA SER A 111 14.13 1.67 2.00
C SER A 111 14.42 1.37 3.48
N ARG A 112 13.35 1.19 4.27
CA ARG A 112 13.40 0.77 5.67
C ARG A 112 13.58 -0.74 5.84
N GLY A 113 13.61 -1.52 4.77
CA GLY A 113 13.92 -2.95 4.77
C GLY A 113 12.75 -3.89 5.03
N PHE A 114 11.50 -3.43 4.87
CA PHE A 114 10.33 -4.30 5.05
C PHE A 114 10.33 -5.46 4.05
N ASP A 115 10.71 -5.23 2.79
CA ASP A 115 10.85 -6.25 1.75
C ASP A 115 11.81 -7.40 2.14
N LYS A 116 12.78 -7.12 3.02
CA LYS A 116 13.85 -8.05 3.45
C LYS A 116 13.58 -8.72 4.80
N LEU A 117 12.40 -8.51 5.38
CA LEU A 117 12.04 -9.15 6.65
C LEU A 117 12.02 -10.69 6.49
N PRO A 118 12.35 -11.45 7.55
CA PRO A 118 12.35 -12.92 7.49
C PRO A 118 10.92 -13.47 7.61
N TRP A 119 10.07 -13.18 6.63
CA TRP A 119 8.65 -13.49 6.57
C TRP A 119 8.30 -14.96 6.92
N LYS A 120 9.18 -15.90 6.56
CA LYS A 120 9.03 -17.34 6.87
C LYS A 120 9.00 -17.65 8.38
N ARG A 121 9.45 -16.72 9.23
CA ARG A 121 9.47 -16.84 10.70
C ARG A 121 8.43 -15.95 11.39
N LEU A 122 7.89 -14.97 10.66
CA LEU A 122 6.98 -13.95 11.18
C LEU A 122 5.52 -14.36 10.99
N HIS A 123 4.70 -14.02 11.97
CA HIS A 123 3.26 -13.97 11.82
C HIS A 123 2.89 -12.61 11.22
N VAL A 124 2.15 -12.60 10.11
CA VAL A 124 1.70 -11.36 9.47
C VAL A 124 0.20 -11.21 9.71
N GLN A 125 -0.22 -10.05 10.21
CA GLN A 125 -1.63 -9.69 10.33
C GLN A 125 -1.87 -8.40 9.54
N ILE A 126 -2.96 -8.35 8.79
CA ILE A 126 -3.38 -7.19 8.02
C ILE A 126 -4.79 -6.82 8.46
N HIS A 127 -4.90 -5.72 9.19
CA HIS A 127 -6.16 -5.15 9.60
C HIS A 127 -6.57 -4.10 8.58
N ILE A 128 -7.70 -4.34 7.92
CA ILE A 128 -8.26 -3.45 6.90
C ILE A 128 -9.47 -2.77 7.54
N LEU A 129 -9.33 -1.48 7.83
CA LEU A 129 -10.37 -0.69 8.47
C LEU A 129 -11.49 -0.39 7.46
N ALA A 130 -12.74 -0.55 7.89
CA ALA A 130 -13.91 -0.33 7.05
C ALA A 130 -13.95 1.08 6.44
N PRO A 131 -14.29 1.21 5.14
CA PRO A 131 -14.54 2.50 4.51
C PRO A 131 -15.89 3.06 4.96
N LYS A 132 -16.00 4.40 5.02
CA LYS A 132 -17.29 5.07 5.22
C LYS A 132 -18.15 4.95 3.97
N LYS A 133 -19.43 4.59 4.13
CA LYS A 133 -20.36 4.40 3.02
C LYS A 133 -20.54 5.66 2.18
N GLU A 134 -20.50 6.82 2.82
CA GLU A 134 -20.70 8.14 2.20
C GLU A 134 -19.49 8.62 1.38
N ASP A 135 -18.33 7.97 1.51
CA ASP A 135 -17.09 8.31 0.81
C ASP A 135 -16.55 7.09 0.07
N ALA A 136 -17.25 6.72 -1.01
CA ALA A 136 -16.94 5.58 -1.86
C ALA A 136 -15.48 5.56 -2.36
N GLY A 137 -14.82 6.71 -2.47
CA GLY A 137 -13.40 6.80 -2.82
C GLY A 137 -12.48 6.08 -1.82
N GLN A 138 -12.93 5.88 -0.58
CA GLN A 138 -12.19 5.13 0.44
C GLN A 138 -11.99 3.66 0.07
N VAL A 139 -12.92 3.05 -0.68
CA VAL A 139 -12.75 1.69 -1.20
C VAL A 139 -11.59 1.63 -2.20
N LEU A 140 -11.51 2.60 -3.11
CA LEU A 140 -10.43 2.69 -4.09
C LEU A 140 -9.08 3.02 -3.41
N CYS A 141 -9.12 3.84 -2.35
CA CYS A 141 -7.97 4.12 -1.51
C CYS A 141 -7.43 2.83 -0.87
N LEU A 142 -8.31 2.02 -0.26
CA LEU A 142 -7.93 0.71 0.27
C LEU A 142 -7.35 -0.20 -0.80
N ASN A 143 -7.99 -0.30 -1.97
CA ASN A 143 -7.47 -1.09 -3.10
C ASN A 143 -6.03 -0.68 -3.43
N LYS A 144 -5.76 0.61 -3.68
CA LYS A 144 -4.41 1.11 -3.99
C LYS A 144 -3.40 0.78 -2.89
N LYS A 145 -3.76 1.00 -1.62
CA LYS A 145 -2.88 0.70 -0.48
C LYS A 145 -2.57 -0.79 -0.37
N ILE A 146 -3.55 -1.66 -0.65
CA ILE A 146 -3.39 -3.11 -0.60
C ILE A 146 -2.59 -3.62 -1.81
N VAL A 147 -2.73 -3.03 -3.00
CA VAL A 147 -1.88 -3.35 -4.15
C VAL A 147 -0.39 -3.17 -3.79
N ASP A 148 -0.02 -2.02 -3.22
CA ASP A 148 1.35 -1.76 -2.80
C ASP A 148 1.81 -2.72 -1.69
N LEU A 149 0.90 -3.10 -0.78
CA LEU A 149 1.22 -3.94 0.37
C LEU A 149 1.47 -5.37 -0.11
N VAL A 150 0.60 -5.87 -0.98
CA VAL A 150 0.75 -7.15 -1.64
C VAL A 150 2.04 -7.16 -2.47
N GLN A 151 2.35 -6.09 -3.21
CA GLN A 151 3.59 -6.01 -3.99
C GLN A 151 4.85 -6.12 -3.11
N MET A 152 4.85 -5.46 -1.94
CA MET A 152 5.93 -5.60 -0.95
C MET A 152 6.02 -7.04 -0.40
N LEU A 153 4.88 -7.64 -0.08
CA LEU A 153 4.82 -8.98 0.54
C LEU A 153 5.07 -10.10 -0.47
N LYS A 154 4.78 -9.91 -1.76
CA LYS A 154 4.99 -10.90 -2.83
C LYS A 154 6.45 -11.31 -3.01
N GLN A 155 7.39 -10.46 -2.55
CA GLN A 155 8.82 -10.78 -2.53
C GLN A 155 9.18 -11.85 -1.49
N ALA A 156 8.28 -12.15 -0.55
CA ALA A 156 8.48 -13.20 0.43
C ALA A 156 8.39 -14.59 -0.19
N LYS A 157 9.40 -15.44 0.07
CA LYS A 157 9.38 -16.86 -0.36
C LYS A 157 8.25 -17.66 0.30
N SER A 158 7.92 -17.34 1.55
CA SER A 158 6.85 -17.98 2.34
C SER A 158 6.55 -17.20 3.61
N PHE A 159 5.39 -17.50 4.22
CA PHE A 159 4.95 -16.92 5.49
C PHE A 159 4.74 -18.02 6.53
N ARG A 160 5.06 -17.73 7.81
CA ARG A 160 4.74 -18.66 8.92
C ARG A 160 3.23 -18.74 9.11
N SER A 161 2.59 -17.58 9.28
CA SER A 161 1.14 -17.45 9.20
C SER A 161 0.77 -16.09 8.65
N PHE A 162 -0.43 -16.00 8.13
CA PHE A 162 -0.98 -14.83 7.49
C PHE A 162 -2.43 -14.68 7.93
N SER A 163 -2.83 -13.52 8.44
CA SER A 163 -4.25 -13.26 8.72
C SER A 163 -4.70 -11.94 8.15
N ILE A 164 -5.86 -11.96 7.48
CA ILE A 164 -6.54 -10.76 7.00
C ILE A 164 -7.75 -10.54 7.90
N VAL A 165 -7.85 -9.35 8.48
CA VAL A 165 -8.92 -8.96 9.40
C VAL A 165 -9.64 -7.75 8.82
N PHE A 166 -10.90 -7.93 8.45
CA PHE A 166 -11.82 -6.86 8.08
C PHE A 166 -12.39 -6.24 9.36
N GLU A 167 -11.83 -5.11 9.76
CA GLU A 167 -12.08 -4.46 11.05
C GLU A 167 -13.05 -3.29 10.90
N CYS A 168 -14.13 -3.30 11.67
CA CYS A 168 -15.04 -2.17 11.78
C CYS A 168 -14.44 -1.08 12.65
N THR A 169 -14.79 0.17 12.34
CA THR A 169 -14.41 1.34 13.15
C THR A 169 -15.63 1.88 13.88
N ARG A 170 -15.45 2.91 14.71
CA ARG A 170 -16.58 3.59 15.36
C ARG A 170 -17.61 4.15 14.36
N ASP A 171 -17.16 4.55 13.18
CA ASP A 171 -17.96 5.31 12.21
C ASP A 171 -18.22 4.53 10.90
N ALA A 172 -17.73 3.30 10.78
CA ALA A 172 -17.80 2.54 9.53
C ALA A 172 -17.79 1.04 9.80
N SER A 173 -18.56 0.29 9.02
CA SER A 173 -18.62 -1.17 9.08
C SER A 173 -18.42 -1.78 7.70
N TRP A 174 -17.90 -3.01 7.67
CA TRP A 174 -17.89 -3.83 6.45
C TRP A 174 -19.28 -4.38 6.11
N PHE A 175 -20.27 -4.16 6.98
CA PHE A 175 -21.63 -4.63 6.82
C PHE A 175 -22.64 -3.53 7.14
N ASP A 176 -23.64 -3.39 6.28
CA ASP A 176 -24.80 -2.53 6.48
C ASP A 176 -26.04 -3.41 6.67
N ASN A 177 -26.72 -3.28 7.82
CA ASN A 177 -27.92 -4.07 8.14
C ASN A 177 -27.76 -5.59 7.97
N GLY A 178 -26.55 -6.10 8.21
CA GLY A 178 -26.23 -7.53 8.11
C GLY A 178 -25.99 -8.04 6.67
N ARG A 179 -25.94 -7.15 5.68
CA ARG A 179 -25.43 -7.41 4.33
C ARG A 179 -24.04 -6.80 4.19
N PRO A 180 -23.16 -7.31 3.31
CA PRO A 180 -21.86 -6.67 3.09
C PRO A 180 -22.07 -5.26 2.53
N GLN A 181 -21.25 -4.32 2.96
CA GLN A 181 -21.36 -2.93 2.52
C GLN A 181 -21.06 -2.81 1.03
N CYS A 182 -21.83 -1.94 0.37
CA CYS A 182 -21.61 -1.48 -0.99
C CYS A 182 -21.60 0.06 -0.96
N SER A 183 -20.41 0.64 -1.12
CA SER A 183 -20.23 2.10 -1.17
C SER A 183 -20.22 2.62 -2.60
N ILE A 184 -19.82 1.79 -3.57
CA ILE A 184 -19.75 2.16 -4.98
C ILE A 184 -21.02 1.67 -5.68
N ASP A 185 -22.04 2.53 -5.74
CA ASP A 185 -23.22 2.30 -6.57
C ASP A 185 -23.01 2.93 -7.95
N LEU A 186 -22.94 2.08 -8.98
CA LEU A 186 -22.81 2.51 -10.38
C LEU A 186 -24.17 2.52 -11.11
N GLY A 187 -25.31 2.51 -10.40
CA GLY A 187 -26.62 2.79 -10.98
C GLY A 187 -27.11 1.72 -11.96
N GLY A 188 -26.86 0.44 -11.68
CA GLY A 188 -27.42 -0.67 -12.46
C GLY A 188 -26.62 -1.09 -13.70
N TYR A 189 -25.46 -0.49 -13.97
CA TYR A 189 -24.48 -1.14 -14.88
C TYR A 189 -24.08 -2.50 -14.29
N ASN A 190 -23.92 -3.52 -15.15
CA ASN A 190 -23.40 -4.85 -14.79
C ASN A 190 -22.04 -4.73 -14.10
N ASN A 191 -22.06 -4.45 -12.81
CA ASN A 191 -20.87 -4.35 -12.01
C ASN A 191 -20.58 -5.74 -11.49
N ASP A 192 -19.58 -6.41 -12.06
CA ASP A 192 -19.11 -7.72 -11.56
C ASP A 192 -18.65 -7.70 -10.09
N TYR A 193 -18.53 -6.51 -9.50
CA TYR A 193 -18.21 -6.30 -8.09
C TYR A 193 -19.38 -5.58 -7.41
N HIS A 194 -20.04 -6.27 -6.50
CA HIS A 194 -21.21 -5.77 -5.78
C HIS A 194 -20.85 -5.24 -4.40
N TYR A 195 -19.74 -5.68 -3.80
CA TYR A 195 -19.41 -5.34 -2.41
C TYR A 195 -18.00 -4.78 -2.25
N ASP A 196 -17.81 -3.92 -1.25
CA ASP A 196 -16.53 -3.21 -1.04
C ASP A 196 -15.35 -4.15 -0.85
N TYR A 197 -15.56 -5.30 -0.21
CA TYR A 197 -14.49 -6.29 0.02
C TYR A 197 -14.00 -6.95 -1.28
N GLU A 198 -14.81 -6.96 -2.34
CA GLU A 198 -14.46 -7.59 -3.62
C GLU A 198 -13.47 -6.76 -4.41
N TYR A 199 -13.34 -5.46 -4.11
CA TYR A 199 -12.27 -4.62 -4.63
C TYR A 199 -10.92 -4.89 -3.94
N ILE A 200 -10.91 -5.61 -2.82
CA ILE A 200 -9.72 -5.71 -1.95
C ILE A 200 -9.23 -7.14 -1.85
N LEU A 201 -10.14 -8.08 -1.55
CA LEU A 201 -9.80 -9.46 -1.27
C LEU A 201 -9.06 -10.15 -2.43
N PRO A 202 -9.45 -9.97 -3.72
CA PRO A 202 -8.76 -10.61 -4.83
C PRO A 202 -7.27 -10.25 -4.90
N LEU A 203 -6.87 -9.07 -4.42
CA LEU A 203 -5.47 -8.63 -4.47
C LEU A 203 -4.54 -9.59 -3.70
N PHE A 204 -5.04 -10.20 -2.63
CA PHE A 204 -4.28 -11.19 -1.86
C PHE A 204 -4.09 -12.53 -2.60
N LEU A 205 -4.83 -12.78 -3.67
CA LEU A 205 -4.61 -13.90 -4.59
C LEU A 205 -3.29 -13.77 -5.36
N GLN A 206 -2.43 -12.79 -5.09
CA GLN A 206 -1.04 -12.80 -5.57
C GLN A 206 -0.06 -13.37 -4.55
N LEU A 207 -0.47 -13.47 -3.29
CA LEU A 207 0.35 -14.05 -2.24
C LEU A 207 0.26 -15.58 -2.31
N ARG A 208 1.38 -16.23 -2.10
CA ARG A 208 1.51 -17.69 -2.20
C ARG A 208 2.28 -18.22 -1.00
N ASN A 209 2.21 -19.53 -0.83
CA ASN A 209 3.12 -20.27 0.05
C ASN A 209 3.03 -19.81 1.53
N ALA A 210 1.85 -19.41 1.98
CA ALA A 210 1.58 -19.20 3.40
C ALA A 210 1.15 -20.53 4.04
N LYS A 211 1.79 -20.94 5.14
CA LYS A 211 1.47 -22.22 5.80
C LYS A 211 0.10 -22.22 6.45
N MET A 212 -0.30 -21.08 7.01
CA MET A 212 -1.58 -20.90 7.68
C MET A 212 -2.14 -19.55 7.25
N VAL A 213 -3.37 -19.56 6.74
CA VAL A 213 -4.10 -18.36 6.32
C VAL A 213 -5.42 -18.32 7.07
N ASP A 214 -5.67 -17.19 7.74
CA ASP A 214 -6.94 -16.89 8.38
C ASP A 214 -7.54 -15.62 7.77
N ILE A 215 -8.83 -15.63 7.48
CA ILE A 215 -9.54 -14.47 6.94
C ILE A 215 -10.82 -14.32 7.74
N ARG A 216 -10.93 -13.21 8.47
CA ARG A 216 -12.05 -12.98 9.39
C ARG A 216 -12.46 -11.51 9.38
N SER A 217 -13.66 -11.25 9.88
CA SER A 217 -14.09 -9.90 10.29
C SER A 217 -14.31 -9.90 11.80
N ASN A 218 -14.12 -8.75 12.45
CA ASN A 218 -14.41 -8.61 13.88
C ASN A 218 -15.92 -8.57 14.20
N GLU A 219 -16.81 -8.51 13.20
CA GLU A 219 -18.25 -8.71 13.39
C GLU A 219 -18.65 -10.19 13.48
N THR A 220 -17.86 -11.00 14.19
CA THR A 220 -17.98 -12.47 14.23
C THR A 220 -19.33 -12.97 14.80
N SER A 221 -20.05 -12.16 15.57
CA SER A 221 -21.41 -12.52 16.02
C SER A 221 -22.41 -12.69 14.86
N LYS A 222 -22.08 -12.24 13.65
CA LYS A 222 -22.90 -12.39 12.44
C LYS A 222 -22.46 -13.54 11.51
N ILE A 223 -21.51 -14.39 11.90
CA ILE A 223 -20.91 -15.48 11.08
C ILE A 223 -21.94 -16.39 10.38
N LYS A 224 -23.07 -16.71 11.03
CA LYS A 224 -24.12 -17.53 10.40
C LYS A 224 -24.70 -16.88 9.12
N ARG A 225 -24.70 -15.54 9.02
CA ARG A 225 -25.16 -14.80 7.84
C ARG A 225 -24.14 -14.80 6.70
N TRP A 226 -22.83 -14.91 6.98
CA TRP A 226 -21.78 -14.85 5.96
C TRP A 226 -21.86 -15.99 4.94
N LYS A 227 -22.21 -17.20 5.41
CA LYS A 227 -22.40 -18.37 4.54
C LYS A 227 -23.55 -18.18 3.54
N LYS A 228 -24.57 -17.40 3.89
CA LYS A 228 -25.73 -17.16 3.03
C LYS A 228 -25.47 -16.11 1.94
N LEU A 229 -24.41 -15.30 2.09
CA LEU A 229 -24.14 -14.11 1.28
C LEU A 229 -22.96 -14.28 0.32
N GLY A 230 -22.43 -15.50 0.13
CA GLY A 230 -21.33 -15.79 -0.79
C GLY A 230 -19.94 -15.31 -0.34
N MET A 231 -19.85 -14.42 0.65
CA MET A 231 -18.59 -13.93 1.21
C MET A 231 -17.73 -15.07 1.81
N SER A 232 -18.38 -16.11 2.36
CA SER A 232 -17.66 -17.30 2.81
C SER A 232 -16.91 -17.98 1.67
N ASP A 233 -17.48 -18.02 0.48
CA ASP A 233 -16.91 -18.73 -0.66
C ASP A 233 -15.73 -17.95 -1.23
N ALA A 234 -15.85 -16.63 -1.33
CA ALA A 234 -14.74 -15.75 -1.68
C ALA A 234 -13.57 -15.89 -0.68
N PHE A 235 -13.86 -15.96 0.63
CA PHE A 235 -12.85 -16.11 1.68
C PHE A 235 -12.20 -17.49 1.63
N ILE A 236 -12.99 -18.56 1.50
CA ILE A 236 -12.52 -19.94 1.38
C ILE A 236 -11.67 -20.09 0.12
N HIS A 237 -12.12 -19.55 -1.01
CA HIS A 237 -11.38 -19.56 -2.27
C HIS A 237 -10.04 -18.85 -2.11
N THR A 238 -10.04 -17.63 -1.57
CA THR A 238 -8.83 -16.83 -1.33
C THR A 238 -7.85 -17.56 -0.42
N ARG A 239 -8.34 -18.11 0.70
CA ARG A 239 -7.55 -18.91 1.62
C ARG A 239 -6.90 -20.11 0.92
N LYS A 240 -7.69 -20.88 0.16
CA LYS A 240 -7.20 -22.04 -0.59
C LYS A 240 -6.09 -21.64 -1.56
N VAL A 241 -6.29 -20.57 -2.34
CA VAL A 241 -5.30 -20.08 -3.31
C VAL A 241 -4.00 -19.62 -2.65
N ILE A 242 -4.06 -18.84 -1.56
CA ILE A 242 -2.85 -18.35 -0.86
C ILE A 242 -2.04 -19.50 -0.25
N MET A 243 -2.72 -20.56 0.22
CA MET A 243 -2.07 -21.74 0.79
C MET A 243 -1.45 -22.67 -0.26
N LYS A 244 -1.83 -22.57 -1.55
CA LYS A 244 -1.21 -23.38 -2.60
C LYS A 244 0.27 -23.04 -2.74
N LYS A 245 1.12 -24.07 -2.79
CA LYS A 245 2.56 -23.94 -3.05
C LYS A 245 2.84 -23.73 -4.54
N VAL A 246 2.10 -24.43 -5.39
CA VAL A 246 2.23 -24.41 -6.84
C VAL A 246 0.81 -24.32 -7.42
N MET A 247 0.63 -23.48 -8.43
CA MET A 247 -0.59 -23.43 -9.23
C MET A 247 -0.27 -23.76 -10.67
N SER A 248 -1.28 -24.19 -11.42
CA SER A 248 -1.11 -24.36 -12.85
C SER A 248 -0.87 -22.99 -13.51
N LYS A 249 -0.09 -22.97 -14.60
CA LYS A 249 0.15 -21.75 -15.40
C LYS A 249 -1.16 -21.10 -15.85
N SER A 250 -2.18 -21.91 -16.14
CA SER A 250 -3.51 -21.45 -16.55
C SER A 250 -4.26 -20.72 -15.43
N GLU A 251 -4.26 -21.27 -14.20
CA GLU A 251 -4.86 -20.61 -13.03
C GLU A 251 -4.16 -19.28 -12.70
N ASP A 252 -2.83 -19.25 -12.70
CA ASP A 252 -2.07 -18.02 -12.44
C ASP A 252 -2.33 -16.96 -13.52
N ALA A 253 -2.39 -17.35 -14.81
CA ALA A 253 -2.72 -16.44 -15.90
C ALA A 253 -4.15 -15.89 -15.76
N LYS A 254 -5.11 -16.72 -15.34
CA LYS A 254 -6.49 -16.29 -15.08
C LYS A 254 -6.54 -15.26 -13.94
N ILE A 255 -5.92 -15.55 -12.80
CA ILE A 255 -5.88 -14.62 -11.66
C ILE A 255 -5.23 -13.30 -12.07
N GLN A 256 -4.12 -13.35 -12.81
CA GLN A 256 -3.45 -12.15 -13.29
C GLN A 256 -4.37 -11.32 -14.20
N LYS A 257 -5.10 -11.97 -15.13
CA LYS A 257 -6.08 -11.30 -16.00
C LYS A 257 -7.22 -10.67 -15.20
N ASP A 258 -7.75 -11.38 -14.20
CA ASP A 258 -8.84 -10.88 -13.35
C ASP A 258 -8.38 -9.67 -12.53
N LEU A 259 -7.15 -9.69 -12.01
CA LEU A 259 -6.56 -8.57 -11.28
C LEU A 259 -6.25 -7.36 -12.18
N GLU A 260 -5.82 -7.59 -13.41
CA GLU A 260 -5.64 -6.53 -14.41
C GLU A 260 -6.99 -5.89 -14.77
N SER A 261 -8.04 -6.71 -14.95
CA SER A 261 -9.40 -6.23 -15.17
C SER A 261 -9.90 -5.38 -14.00
N LEU A 262 -9.74 -5.86 -12.76
CA LEU A 262 -10.06 -5.10 -11.56
C LEU A 262 -9.30 -3.77 -11.51
N GLY A 263 -8.01 -3.78 -11.83
CA GLY A 263 -7.18 -2.57 -11.89
C GLY A 263 -7.68 -1.56 -12.90
N ILE A 264 -8.05 -1.99 -14.11
CA ILE A 264 -8.66 -1.11 -15.12
C ILE A 264 -9.97 -0.51 -14.60
N LYS A 265 -10.83 -1.35 -14.04
CA LYS A 265 -12.14 -0.93 -13.53
C LYS A 265 -12.03 0.09 -12.39
N VAL A 266 -11.09 -0.11 -11.46
CA VAL A 266 -10.79 0.84 -10.37
C VAL A 266 -10.41 2.21 -10.94
N GLU A 267 -9.57 2.25 -11.98
CA GLU A 267 -9.16 3.50 -12.63
C GLU A 267 -10.35 4.16 -13.35
N GLU A 268 -11.20 3.40 -14.03
CA GLU A 268 -12.40 3.92 -14.68
C GLU A 268 -13.44 4.47 -13.70
N ILE A 269 -13.61 3.81 -12.55
CA ILE A 269 -14.47 4.30 -11.48
C ILE A 269 -13.87 5.58 -10.89
N LEU A 270 -12.56 5.59 -10.62
CA LEU A 270 -11.87 6.74 -10.03
C LEU A 270 -12.12 8.02 -10.82
N ASP A 271 -12.08 7.95 -12.16
CA ASP A 271 -12.33 9.09 -13.04
C ASP A 271 -13.67 9.78 -12.72
N ASN A 272 -14.71 9.02 -12.41
CA ASN A 272 -16.07 9.54 -12.35
C ASN A 272 -16.63 9.69 -10.94
N LEU A 273 -15.98 9.11 -9.92
CA LEU A 273 -16.55 8.96 -8.58
C LEU A 273 -16.59 10.27 -7.78
N PRO A 274 -17.75 10.90 -7.51
CA PRO A 274 -17.79 12.23 -6.87
C PRO A 274 -17.65 12.13 -5.35
N SER A 275 -16.44 11.89 -4.85
CA SER A 275 -16.17 11.82 -3.41
C SER A 275 -14.86 12.52 -3.03
N LYS A 276 -14.77 12.99 -1.79
CA LYS A 276 -13.58 13.68 -1.28
C LYS A 276 -12.32 12.81 -1.42
N THR A 277 -12.39 11.54 -1.05
CA THR A 277 -11.24 10.66 -1.18
C THR A 277 -10.88 10.40 -2.65
N ALA A 278 -11.86 10.23 -3.54
CA ALA A 278 -11.58 10.06 -4.97
C ALA A 278 -10.92 11.31 -5.58
N ASN A 279 -11.33 12.51 -5.17
CA ASN A 279 -10.68 13.75 -5.61
C ASN A 279 -9.20 13.78 -5.20
N MET A 280 -8.89 13.37 -3.97
CA MET A 280 -7.51 13.30 -3.50
C MET A 280 -6.72 12.20 -4.21
N LEU A 281 -7.34 11.07 -4.55
CA LEU A 281 -6.69 10.00 -5.33
C LEU A 281 -6.39 10.43 -6.76
N ARG A 282 -7.27 11.21 -7.42
CA ARG A 282 -6.98 11.81 -8.73
C ARG A 282 -5.84 12.81 -8.65
N LEU A 283 -5.83 13.65 -7.61
CA LEU A 283 -4.70 14.54 -7.34
C LEU A 283 -3.40 13.75 -7.15
N ASP A 284 -3.44 12.68 -6.38
CA ASP A 284 -2.28 11.80 -6.14
C ASP A 284 -1.75 11.16 -7.43
N LEU A 285 -2.67 10.73 -8.31
CA LEU A 285 -2.36 10.18 -9.62
C LEU A 285 -1.71 11.22 -10.53
N PHE A 286 -2.33 12.39 -10.69
CA PHE A 286 -1.82 13.42 -11.59
C PHE A 286 -0.51 13.99 -11.04
N SER A 287 -0.46 14.40 -9.77
CA SER A 287 0.78 14.90 -9.16
C SER A 287 1.95 13.91 -9.17
N GLY A 288 1.70 12.61 -9.37
CA GLY A 288 2.71 11.56 -9.57
C GLY A 288 2.95 11.15 -11.03
N TRP A 289 2.43 11.89 -12.02
CA TRP A 289 2.45 11.48 -13.43
C TRP A 289 3.86 11.32 -13.98
N TYR A 290 4.76 12.27 -13.70
CA TYR A 290 6.18 12.23 -14.08
C TYR A 290 7.05 11.91 -12.88
N THR A 291 8.00 10.99 -13.04
CA THR A 291 8.87 10.53 -11.96
C THR A 291 10.13 11.39 -11.77
N ASP A 292 10.59 12.03 -12.85
CA ASP A 292 11.82 12.83 -12.92
C ASP A 292 11.62 14.31 -12.60
N LYS A 293 10.39 14.70 -12.23
CA LYS A 293 9.98 16.09 -11.95
C LYS A 293 10.18 17.06 -13.10
N LEU A 294 10.50 16.63 -14.32
CA LEU A 294 10.64 17.54 -15.44
C LEU A 294 9.63 17.08 -16.48
N HIS A 295 10.02 16.37 -17.53
CA HIS A 295 9.13 16.06 -18.67
C HIS A 295 9.35 14.63 -19.18
N GLY A 296 9.70 13.69 -18.31
CA GLY A 296 10.20 12.37 -18.70
C GLY A 296 9.19 11.23 -18.74
N GLU A 297 9.70 10.03 -18.50
CA GLU A 297 8.95 8.78 -18.53
C GLU A 297 7.88 8.76 -17.42
N SER A 298 6.66 8.41 -17.83
CA SER A 298 5.55 8.16 -16.93
C SER A 298 5.27 6.66 -16.89
N PRO A 299 5.66 5.95 -15.81
CA PRO A 299 5.35 4.52 -15.66
C PRO A 299 3.84 4.24 -15.77
N TYR A 300 3.03 5.21 -15.37
CA TYR A 300 1.58 5.16 -15.54
C TYR A 300 1.17 5.24 -17.02
N GLN A 301 1.72 6.18 -17.78
CA GLN A 301 1.44 6.30 -19.21
C GLN A 301 1.89 5.06 -19.98
N ASP A 302 3.04 4.47 -19.64
CA ASP A 302 3.53 3.26 -20.30
C ASP A 302 2.64 2.06 -20.00
N LYS A 303 2.22 1.92 -18.73
CA LYS A 303 1.21 0.92 -18.34
C LYS A 303 -0.09 1.10 -19.13
N MET A 304 -0.60 2.33 -19.24
CA MET A 304 -1.85 2.59 -19.95
C MET A 304 -1.73 2.41 -21.46
N LYS A 305 -0.61 2.81 -22.07
CA LYS A 305 -0.31 2.55 -23.50
C LYS A 305 -0.33 1.05 -23.79
N LYS A 306 0.31 0.24 -22.94
CA LYS A 306 0.26 -1.23 -23.06
C LYS A 306 -1.18 -1.75 -23.04
N LEU A 307 -2.00 -1.27 -22.11
CA LEU A 307 -3.41 -1.67 -22.02
C LEU A 307 -4.27 -1.21 -23.22
N VAL A 308 -3.94 -0.06 -23.82
CA VAL A 308 -4.57 0.42 -25.06
C VAL A 308 -4.19 -0.50 -26.24
N LEU A 309 -2.92 -0.87 -26.38
CA LEU A 309 -2.45 -1.81 -27.42
C LEU A 309 -3.12 -3.19 -27.28
N GLU A 310 -3.35 -3.65 -26.06
CA GLU A 310 -4.10 -4.88 -25.76
C GLU A 310 -5.63 -4.73 -25.93
N ARG A 311 -6.11 -3.57 -26.40
CA ARG A 311 -7.54 -3.22 -26.59
C ARG A 311 -8.38 -3.33 -25.32
N ARG A 312 -7.75 -3.18 -24.14
CA ARG A 312 -8.43 -3.24 -22.84
C ARG A 312 -8.86 -1.87 -22.33
N VAL A 313 -8.24 -0.81 -22.83
CA VAL A 313 -8.59 0.59 -22.53
C VAL A 313 -8.76 1.36 -23.84
N LYS A 314 -9.76 2.24 -23.91
CA LYS A 314 -9.96 3.10 -25.09
C LYS A 314 -8.91 4.23 -25.10
N LEU A 315 -8.25 4.44 -26.24
CA LEU A 315 -7.26 5.53 -26.42
C LEU A 315 -7.82 6.90 -26.00
N ALA A 316 -9.09 7.17 -26.33
CA ALA A 316 -9.78 8.40 -25.96
C ALA A 316 -9.77 8.68 -24.45
N LYS A 317 -9.89 7.65 -23.60
CA LYS A 317 -9.83 7.79 -22.14
C LYS A 317 -8.44 8.19 -21.67
N LEU A 318 -7.39 7.57 -22.21
CA LEU A 318 -6.00 7.92 -21.88
C LEU A 318 -5.69 9.36 -22.30
N HIS A 319 -6.11 9.75 -23.50
CA HIS A 319 -5.95 11.11 -23.99
C HIS A 319 -6.69 12.12 -23.11
N GLN A 320 -7.94 11.85 -22.73
CA GLN A 320 -8.70 12.70 -21.80
C GLN A 320 -7.97 12.87 -20.45
N ARG A 321 -7.49 11.79 -19.82
CA ARG A 321 -6.71 11.87 -18.58
C ARG A 321 -5.45 12.72 -18.73
N TYR A 322 -4.75 12.58 -19.86
CA TYR A 322 -3.55 13.36 -20.16
C TYR A 322 -3.86 14.86 -20.31
N LEU A 323 -4.91 15.23 -21.05
CA LEU A 323 -5.34 16.62 -21.18
C LEU A 323 -5.68 17.23 -19.83
N MET A 324 -6.43 16.49 -19.01
CA MET A 324 -6.80 16.93 -17.67
C MET A 324 -5.60 17.11 -16.75
N MET A 325 -4.68 16.14 -16.74
CA MET A 325 -3.43 16.25 -16.00
C MET A 325 -2.67 17.51 -16.41
N ARG A 326 -2.57 17.83 -17.71
CA ARG A 326 -1.88 19.04 -18.16
C ARG A 326 -2.59 20.32 -17.76
N ALA A 327 -3.91 20.36 -17.92
CA ALA A 327 -4.72 21.53 -17.59
C ALA A 327 -4.71 21.84 -16.08
N HIS A 328 -4.64 20.81 -15.24
CA HIS A 328 -4.49 20.95 -13.78
C HIS A 328 -3.05 21.15 -13.31
N ASN A 329 -2.07 21.24 -14.21
CA ASN A 329 -0.70 21.43 -13.75
C ASN A 329 -0.51 22.86 -13.20
N PRO A 330 -0.29 23.03 -11.87
CA PRO A 330 -0.15 24.34 -11.26
C PRO A 330 1.09 25.09 -11.76
N LEU A 331 2.05 24.38 -12.36
CA LEU A 331 3.29 24.92 -12.90
C LEU A 331 3.22 25.14 -14.43
N SER A 332 2.08 24.86 -15.06
CA SER A 332 1.90 25.17 -16.49
C SER A 332 1.60 26.65 -16.71
N LEU A 333 2.30 27.26 -17.67
CA LEU A 333 2.21 28.70 -18.01
C LEU A 333 0.78 29.15 -18.37
N GLY A 334 -0.08 28.23 -18.84
CA GLY A 334 -1.47 28.50 -19.26
C GLY A 334 -2.50 28.52 -18.13
N ASN A 335 -2.11 28.25 -16.88
CA ASN A 335 -3.08 28.09 -15.78
C ASN A 335 -3.64 29.43 -15.23
N LYS A 336 -3.14 30.57 -15.71
CA LYS A 336 -3.53 31.90 -15.19
C LYS A 336 -4.96 32.33 -15.55
N GLY A 337 -5.61 31.71 -16.55
CA GLY A 337 -6.91 32.15 -17.07
C GLY A 337 -8.07 31.16 -16.95
N VAL A 338 -7.83 29.84 -16.95
CA VAL A 338 -8.90 28.85 -17.16
C VAL A 338 -9.55 28.38 -15.86
N PHE A 339 -8.83 28.35 -14.74
CA PHE A 339 -9.39 27.93 -13.46
C PHE A 339 -9.24 29.01 -12.36
N PRO A 340 -9.91 30.18 -12.52
CA PRO A 340 -9.73 31.31 -11.60
C PRO A 340 -10.17 31.00 -10.16
N TRP A 341 -11.06 30.03 -9.95
CA TRP A 341 -11.51 29.60 -8.62
C TRP A 341 -10.56 28.62 -7.91
N ILE A 342 -9.52 28.11 -8.59
CA ILE A 342 -8.71 26.99 -8.07
C ILE A 342 -7.52 27.43 -7.19
N VAL A 343 -7.11 28.70 -7.17
CA VAL A 343 -5.70 28.98 -6.80
C VAL A 343 -5.51 29.97 -5.65
N GLU A 344 -5.16 29.45 -4.47
CA GLU A 344 -4.11 30.09 -3.66
C GLU A 344 -2.83 30.05 -4.49
N ARG A 345 -2.28 31.23 -4.85
CA ARG A 345 -1.13 31.32 -5.76
C ARG A 345 0.06 30.53 -5.20
N PRO A 346 0.66 29.59 -5.97
CA PRO A 346 1.92 28.99 -5.56
C PRO A 346 2.95 30.09 -5.33
N LYS A 347 3.88 29.89 -4.39
CA LYS A 347 4.88 30.92 -4.10
C LYS A 347 5.79 31.11 -5.32
N PRO A 348 6.31 32.31 -5.59
CA PRO A 348 7.22 32.56 -6.71
C PRO A 348 8.42 31.59 -6.75
N GLU A 349 8.94 31.22 -5.58
CA GLU A 349 10.03 30.26 -5.40
C GLU A 349 9.68 28.84 -5.89
N GLU A 350 8.42 28.42 -5.73
CA GLU A 350 7.92 27.11 -6.18
C GLU A 350 7.73 27.07 -7.69
N MET A 351 7.38 28.22 -8.30
CA MET A 351 7.29 28.38 -9.75
C MET A 351 8.66 28.46 -10.41
N ALA A 352 9.64 29.11 -9.76
CA ALA A 352 11.00 29.28 -10.28
C ALA A 352 11.78 27.96 -10.41
N ALA A 353 11.42 26.93 -9.65
CA ALA A 353 12.07 25.62 -9.71
C ALA A 353 11.81 24.86 -11.03
N GLY A 354 10.76 25.24 -11.78
CA GLY A 354 10.30 24.49 -12.95
C GLY A 354 9.83 23.06 -12.63
N GLY A 355 9.13 22.42 -13.57
CA GLY A 355 8.90 20.98 -13.51
C GLY A 355 7.59 20.49 -12.87
N TRP A 356 7.61 19.25 -12.36
CA TRP A 356 6.49 18.47 -11.83
C TRP A 356 6.72 18.18 -10.34
N ASN A 357 6.22 19.08 -9.48
CA ASN A 357 6.43 18.99 -8.03
C ASN A 357 5.16 18.58 -7.28
N ARG A 358 5.09 17.32 -6.86
CA ARG A 358 3.95 16.76 -6.12
C ARG A 358 3.55 17.54 -4.87
N ASP A 359 4.50 18.13 -4.14
CA ASP A 359 4.17 18.92 -2.95
C ASP A 359 3.39 20.19 -3.30
N VAL A 360 3.74 20.84 -4.42
CA VAL A 360 3.03 22.04 -4.93
C VAL A 360 1.61 21.68 -5.39
N TRP A 361 1.42 20.53 -6.02
CA TRP A 361 0.08 20.04 -6.37
C TRP A 361 -0.81 19.90 -5.13
N HIS A 362 -0.27 19.33 -4.04
CA HIS A 362 -1.02 19.15 -2.80
C HIS A 362 -1.21 20.43 -2.00
N SER A 363 -0.36 21.46 -2.16
CA SER A 363 -0.59 22.77 -1.55
C SER A 363 -1.69 23.55 -2.28
N VAL A 364 -1.73 23.50 -3.61
CA VAL A 364 -2.73 24.19 -4.44
C VAL A 364 -4.09 23.50 -4.36
N TYR A 365 -4.14 22.18 -4.57
CA TYR A 365 -5.40 21.42 -4.65
C TYR A 365 -5.77 20.79 -3.30
N LYS A 366 -6.06 21.62 -2.29
CA LYS A 366 -6.38 21.15 -0.91
C LYS A 366 -7.54 20.14 -0.85
N ASN A 367 -8.48 20.22 -1.79
CA ASN A 367 -9.67 19.37 -1.89
C ASN A 367 -9.59 18.30 -3.00
N GLY A 368 -8.42 18.14 -3.62
CA GLY A 368 -8.21 17.23 -4.72
C GLY A 368 -8.71 17.78 -6.07
N ILE A 369 -8.70 16.91 -7.08
CA ILE A 369 -9.13 17.23 -8.44
C ILE A 369 -10.52 16.62 -8.64
N PRO A 370 -11.56 17.34 -9.09
CA PRO A 370 -12.93 16.81 -9.24
C PRO A 370 -13.09 15.75 -10.36
N PRO A 371 -14.26 15.08 -10.46
CA PRO A 371 -14.51 14.02 -11.46
C PRO A 371 -14.34 14.48 -12.92
N LEU A 372 -13.99 13.54 -13.81
CA LEU A 372 -13.66 13.82 -15.21
C LEU A 372 -14.89 13.95 -16.13
N ASN A 373 -16.06 13.48 -15.70
CA ASN A 373 -17.30 13.47 -16.50
C ASN A 373 -18.14 14.75 -16.36
N ASP A 374 -17.65 15.77 -15.66
CA ASP A 374 -18.33 17.06 -15.66
C ASP A 374 -18.27 17.65 -17.08
N ARG A 375 -19.45 17.79 -17.70
CA ARG A 375 -19.62 18.30 -19.06
C ARG A 375 -19.00 19.70 -19.21
N ASN A 376 -19.11 20.53 -18.17
CA ASN A 376 -18.53 21.87 -18.17
C ASN A 376 -17.01 21.79 -18.13
N MET A 377 -16.45 20.91 -17.29
CA MET A 377 -15.00 20.71 -17.25
C MET A 377 -14.46 20.18 -18.58
N THR A 378 -15.16 19.26 -19.24
CA THR A 378 -14.76 18.73 -20.54
C THR A 378 -14.62 19.82 -21.59
N LEU A 379 -15.61 20.73 -21.69
CA LEU A 379 -15.55 21.87 -22.60
C LEU A 379 -14.38 22.80 -22.27
N MET A 380 -14.16 23.09 -20.99
CA MET A 380 -13.04 23.92 -20.54
C MET A 380 -11.68 23.34 -20.94
N TYR A 381 -11.50 22.01 -20.87
CA TYR A 381 -10.23 21.39 -21.28
C TYR A 381 -9.98 21.51 -22.78
N TYR A 382 -11.01 21.36 -23.61
CA TYR A 382 -10.88 21.54 -25.06
C TYR A 382 -10.56 23.01 -25.41
N GLU A 383 -11.19 23.97 -24.74
CA GLU A 383 -10.87 25.39 -24.90
C GLU A 383 -9.44 25.70 -24.48
N TRP A 384 -9.00 25.15 -23.35
CA TRP A 384 -7.62 25.28 -22.88
C TRP A 384 -6.61 24.71 -23.87
N GLU A 385 -6.86 23.53 -24.43
CA GLU A 385 -5.98 22.89 -25.41
C GLU A 385 -5.88 23.72 -26.70
N ARG A 386 -7.02 24.21 -27.21
CA ARG A 386 -7.05 25.09 -28.39
C ARG A 386 -6.25 26.37 -28.16
N ASN A 387 -6.44 27.02 -27.02
CA ASN A 387 -5.75 28.27 -26.68
C ASN A 387 -4.24 28.06 -26.49
N THR A 388 -3.85 26.97 -25.83
CA THR A 388 -2.44 26.62 -25.62
C THR A 388 -1.75 26.32 -26.95
N THR A 389 -2.41 25.59 -27.84
CA THR A 389 -1.87 25.25 -29.16
C THR A 389 -1.71 26.51 -30.03
N ALA A 390 -2.69 27.43 -30.00
CA ALA A 390 -2.60 28.71 -30.69
C ALA A 390 -1.45 29.59 -30.17
N GLN A 391 -1.24 29.66 -28.86
CA GLN A 391 -0.11 30.40 -28.26
C GLN A 391 1.25 29.81 -28.63
N ILE A 392 1.38 28.49 -28.63
CA ILE A 392 2.63 27.82 -29.06
C ILE A 392 2.92 28.13 -30.53
N MET A 393 1.91 28.07 -31.40
CA MET A 393 2.07 28.41 -32.82
C MET A 393 2.41 29.89 -33.03
N ALA A 394 1.86 30.80 -32.23
CA ALA A 394 2.12 32.23 -32.34
C ALA A 394 3.49 32.66 -31.78
N GLY A 395 4.01 31.94 -30.77
CA GLY A 395 5.32 32.22 -30.14
C GLY A 395 6.51 31.46 -30.73
N SER A 396 6.29 30.65 -31.77
CA SER A 396 7.33 29.91 -32.51
C SER A 396 7.64 30.53 -33.88
N LEU A 397 7.13 31.75 -34.14
CA LEU A 397 7.49 32.64 -35.25
C LEU A 397 8.44 33.72 -34.71
#